data_AF-A0A354Z3I2-F1
#
_entry.id   AF-A0A354Z3I2-F1
#
_cell.length_a   1.000
_cell.length_b   1.000
_cell.length_c   1.000
_cell.angle_alpha   90.00
_cell.angle_beta   90.00
_cell.angle_gamma   90.00
#
_symmetry.space_group_name_H-M   'P 1'
#
loop_
_entity.id
_entity.type
_entity.pdbx_description
1 polymer ?
#
loop_
_entity_poly.entity_id
_entity_poly.type
_entity_poly.pdbx_seq_one_letter_code
_entity_poly.pdbx_strand_id
1 'polypeptide(L)'
;GSEVSRVRSLAYYIGQGADGRPTLIRQSVQTTSASTADLVRDELISDVETLQLTYGIDDDGDFRIDRFDSADAVADWGRVRSVHIGVLIRTPNEVLPDGGAVVYPVNEVDVTAPNDRRQRWPLTINVALRNRLP
;
A
#
# COMPACT_ATOMS: atom_id res chain seq x y z
N GLY A 1 24.03 22.55 20.93
CA GLY A 1 23.64 22.87 19.54
C GLY A 1 22.31 22.23 19.26
N SER A 2 21.43 22.93 18.55
CA SER A 2 20.09 22.46 18.21
C SER A 2 20.09 21.89 16.79
N GLU A 3 19.64 20.65 16.63
CA GLU A 3 19.33 20.05 15.34
C GLU A 3 17.84 20.29 15.02
N VAL A 4 17.54 20.68 13.80
CA VAL A 4 16.16 20.76 13.29
C VAL A 4 16.05 19.78 12.13
N SER A 5 15.30 18.69 12.34
CA SER A 5 14.98 17.73 11.29
C SER A 5 13.62 18.07 10.67
N ARG A 6 13.52 18.04 9.34
CA ARG A 6 12.25 18.23 8.63
C ARG A 6 11.46 16.92 8.66
N VAL A 7 10.27 16.94 9.26
CA VAL A 7 9.31 15.84 9.14
C VAL A 7 8.68 15.87 7.75
N ARG A 8 8.69 14.73 7.04
CA ARG A 8 7.97 14.54 5.78
C ARG A 8 6.83 13.55 5.99
N SER A 9 5.62 13.96 5.64
CA SER A 9 4.44 13.10 5.67
C SER A 9 4.07 12.68 4.25
N LEU A 10 3.86 11.38 4.06
CA LEU A 10 3.45 10.76 2.80
C LEU A 10 2.21 9.91 3.05
N ALA A 11 1.26 9.95 2.13
CA ALA A 11 0.12 9.05 2.08
C ALA A 11 0.09 8.35 0.72
N TYR A 12 -0.23 7.07 0.70
CA TYR A 12 -0.41 6.28 -0.52
C TYR A 12 -1.84 5.76 -0.55
N TYR A 13 -2.51 5.89 -1.68
CA TYR A 13 -3.87 5.38 -1.85
C TYR A 13 -4.16 5.08 -3.32
N ILE A 14 -5.20 4.28 -3.55
CA ILE A 14 -5.76 4.08 -4.88
C ILE A 14 -6.83 5.14 -5.11
N GLY A 15 -6.64 5.96 -6.13
CA GLY A 15 -7.59 6.97 -6.56
C GLY A 15 -7.87 6.89 -8.06
N GLN A 16 -8.65 7.82 -8.59
CA GLN A 16 -8.77 7.98 -10.04
C GLN A 16 -7.63 8.87 -10.54
N GLY A 17 -6.89 8.38 -11.53
CA GLY A 17 -5.92 9.16 -12.28
C GLY A 17 -6.58 10.14 -13.25
N ALA A 18 -5.78 11.00 -13.87
CA ALA A 18 -6.23 11.99 -14.85
C ALA A 18 -6.91 11.35 -16.08
N ASP A 19 -6.61 10.08 -16.36
CA ASP A 19 -7.19 9.25 -17.41
C ASP A 19 -8.48 8.51 -16.96
N GLY A 20 -8.95 8.77 -15.74
CA GLY A 20 -10.13 8.13 -15.14
C GLY A 20 -9.90 6.68 -14.69
N ARG A 21 -8.65 6.20 -14.71
CA ARG A 21 -8.30 4.81 -14.34
C ARG A 21 -7.94 4.72 -12.86
N PRO A 22 -8.08 3.55 -12.23
CA PRO A 22 -7.59 3.35 -10.87
C PRO A 22 -6.06 3.44 -10.87
N THR A 23 -5.52 4.33 -10.05
CA THR A 23 -4.11 4.72 -10.06
C THR A 23 -3.57 4.77 -8.63
N LEU A 24 -2.36 4.25 -8.43
CA LEU A 24 -1.62 4.43 -7.19
C LEU A 24 -1.10 5.86 -7.13
N ILE A 25 -1.61 6.62 -6.16
CA ILE A 25 -1.26 8.02 -5.93
C ILE A 25 -0.45 8.14 -4.65
N ARG A 26 0.63 8.90 -4.72
CA ARG A 26 1.34 9.41 -3.55
C ARG A 26 0.92 10.85 -3.30
N GLN A 27 0.42 11.11 -2.11
CA GLN A 27 0.12 12.46 -1.65
C GLN A 27 1.14 12.89 -0.61
N SER A 28 1.68 14.09 -0.76
CA SER A 28 2.67 14.64 0.17
C SER A 28 2.34 16.07 0.53
N VAL A 29 2.75 16.48 1.72
CA VAL A 29 2.65 17.88 2.17
C VAL A 29 3.93 18.59 1.76
N GLN A 30 3.80 19.59 0.88
CA GLN A 30 4.91 20.45 0.47
C GLN A 30 4.73 21.82 1.12
N THR A 31 5.64 22.19 2.03
CA THR A 31 5.63 23.55 2.58
C THR A 31 6.20 24.51 1.54
N THR A 32 5.37 25.47 1.13
CA THR A 32 5.73 26.52 0.17
C THR A 32 6.16 27.81 0.86
N SER A 33 5.87 27.95 2.16
CA SER A 33 6.33 29.05 3.03
C SER A 33 6.31 28.63 4.50
N ALA A 34 6.74 29.52 5.41
CA ALA A 34 6.77 29.25 6.86
C ALA A 34 5.38 28.95 7.46
N SER A 35 4.30 29.42 6.82
CA SER A 35 2.92 29.29 7.28
C SER A 35 1.98 28.64 6.25
N THR A 36 2.52 28.14 5.13
CA THR A 36 1.71 27.65 4.01
C THR A 36 2.23 26.29 3.55
N ALA A 37 1.31 25.35 3.35
CA ALA A 37 1.61 24.02 2.86
C ALA A 37 0.54 23.57 1.87
N ASP A 38 0.98 23.01 0.75
CA ASP A 38 0.13 22.48 -0.29
C ASP A 38 0.13 20.95 -0.25
N LEU A 39 -1.02 20.35 -0.56
CA LEU A 39 -1.12 18.92 -0.79
C LEU A 39 -0.77 18.64 -2.26
N VAL A 40 0.38 18.03 -2.46
CA VAL A 40 0.86 17.61 -3.78
C VAL A 40 0.44 16.17 -4.02
N ARG A 41 -0.21 15.92 -5.15
CA ARG A 41 -0.64 14.59 -5.61
C ARG A 41 0.24 14.17 -6.79
N ASP A 42 0.93 13.04 -6.62
CA ASP A 42 1.76 12.42 -7.64
C ASP A 42 1.13 11.08 -8.06
N GLU A 43 0.77 10.94 -9.34
CA GLU A 43 0.38 9.65 -9.92
C GLU A 43 1.63 8.81 -10.14
N LEU A 44 1.70 7.64 -9.50
CA LEU A 44 2.88 6.76 -9.58
C LEU A 44 2.72 5.68 -10.64
N ILE A 45 1.59 4.96 -10.59
CA ILE A 45 1.34 3.79 -11.42
C ILE A 45 -0.15 3.72 -11.73
N SER A 46 -0.52 3.78 -13.00
CA SER A 46 -1.89 3.55 -13.45
C SER A 46 -2.27 2.08 -13.43
N ASP A 47 -3.56 1.80 -13.47
CA ASP A 47 -4.15 0.45 -13.51
C ASP A 47 -3.80 -0.41 -12.28
N VAL A 48 -3.73 0.24 -11.11
CA VAL A 48 -3.61 -0.40 -9.81
C VAL A 48 -4.96 -0.39 -9.12
N GLU A 49 -5.58 -1.56 -8.92
CA GLU A 49 -6.94 -1.67 -8.40
C GLU A 49 -7.00 -1.73 -6.88
N THR A 50 -5.93 -2.20 -6.25
CA THR A 50 -5.92 -2.43 -4.81
C THR A 50 -4.50 -2.31 -4.26
N LEU A 51 -4.41 -1.72 -3.06
CA LEU A 51 -3.22 -1.67 -2.21
C LEU A 51 -3.64 -2.16 -0.82
N GLN A 52 -3.15 -3.34 -0.42
CA GLN A 52 -3.37 -3.92 0.90
C GLN A 52 -2.08 -3.89 1.71
N LEU A 53 -2.20 -3.54 3.00
CA LEU A 53 -1.09 -3.57 3.95
C LEU A 53 -1.46 -4.49 5.10
N THR A 54 -0.58 -5.45 5.37
CA THR A 54 -0.63 -6.27 6.59
C THR A 54 0.68 -6.16 7.35
N TYR A 55 0.61 -6.32 8.66
CA TYR A 55 1.69 -5.97 9.58
C TYR A 55 2.18 -7.22 10.28
N GLY A 56 3.48 -7.50 10.17
CA GLY A 56 4.12 -8.61 10.86
C GLY A 56 4.39 -8.25 12.32
N ILE A 57 3.79 -9.00 13.23
CA ILE A 57 3.78 -8.73 14.67
C ILE A 57 4.62 -9.78 15.41
N ASP A 58 5.38 -9.30 16.39
CA ASP A 58 6.24 -10.04 17.33
C ASP A 58 5.57 -10.08 18.72
N ASP A 59 4.80 -11.14 19.01
CA ASP A 59 4.01 -11.26 20.24
C ASP A 59 4.87 -11.61 21.45
N ASP A 60 5.93 -12.39 21.27
CA ASP A 60 6.75 -12.90 22.37
C ASP A 60 7.99 -12.03 22.69
N GLY A 61 8.31 -11.07 21.81
CA GLY A 61 9.39 -10.12 21.99
C GLY A 61 10.77 -10.64 21.59
N ASP A 62 10.83 -11.74 20.83
CA ASP A 62 12.07 -12.34 20.36
C ASP A 62 12.61 -11.75 19.04
N PHE A 63 11.93 -10.71 18.53
CA PHE A 63 12.19 -10.02 17.26
C PHE A 63 11.91 -10.83 15.99
N ARG A 64 11.24 -11.99 16.09
CA ARG A 64 10.67 -12.72 14.95
C ARG A 64 9.20 -12.38 14.78
N ILE A 65 8.70 -12.62 13.58
CA ILE A 65 7.30 -12.37 13.25
C ILE A 65 6.52 -13.65 13.50
N ASP A 66 5.49 -13.57 14.34
CA ASP A 66 4.62 -14.70 14.67
C ASP A 66 3.40 -14.77 13.74
N ARG A 67 2.86 -13.60 13.36
CA ARG A 67 1.70 -13.50 12.46
C ARG A 67 1.68 -12.20 11.68
N PHE A 68 0.80 -12.15 10.69
CA PHE A 68 0.42 -10.95 9.95
C PHE A 68 -1.05 -10.60 10.21
N ASP A 69 -1.33 -9.33 10.44
CA ASP A 69 -2.69 -8.82 10.68
C ASP A 69 -2.95 -7.48 9.99
N SER A 70 -4.23 -7.12 9.83
CA SER A 70 -4.66 -5.80 9.36
C SER A 70 -4.45 -4.73 10.43
N ALA A 71 -4.34 -3.46 10.00
CA ALA A 71 -4.05 -2.34 10.91
C ALA A 71 -5.02 -2.23 12.10
N ASP A 72 -6.30 -2.51 11.89
CA ASP A 72 -7.36 -2.44 12.90
C ASP A 72 -7.29 -3.58 13.93
N ALA A 73 -6.62 -4.69 13.60
CA ALA A 73 -6.38 -5.81 14.49
C ALA A 73 -5.07 -5.68 15.29
N VAL A 74 -4.20 -4.72 14.97
CA VAL A 74 -2.94 -4.49 15.69
C VAL A 74 -3.21 -3.83 17.05
N ALA A 75 -3.11 -4.63 18.13
CA ALA A 75 -3.28 -4.14 19.49
C ALA A 75 -2.10 -3.31 20.01
N ASP A 76 -0.86 -3.69 19.64
CA ASP A 76 0.37 -2.99 20.05
C ASP A 76 1.29 -2.75 18.84
N TRP A 77 1.30 -1.51 18.36
CA TRP A 77 2.18 -1.06 17.27
C TRP A 77 3.67 -1.10 17.64
N GLY A 78 4.00 -1.20 18.93
CA GLY A 78 5.33 -1.45 19.44
C GLY A 78 5.91 -2.80 19.04
N ARG A 79 5.04 -3.78 18.73
CA ARG A 79 5.38 -5.15 18.33
C ARG A 79 5.50 -5.35 16.82
N VAL A 80 5.23 -4.34 16.01
CA VAL A 80 5.34 -4.47 14.55
C VAL A 80 6.82 -4.49 14.12
N ARG A 81 7.19 -5.48 13.30
CA ARG A 81 8.57 -5.69 12.80
C ARG A 81 8.65 -5.66 11.27
N SER A 82 7.55 -5.91 10.57
CA SER A 82 7.52 -5.86 9.11
C SER A 82 6.17 -5.40 8.58
N VAL A 83 6.15 -5.07 7.30
CA VAL A 83 4.94 -4.76 6.54
C VAL A 83 4.97 -5.59 5.26
N HIS A 84 3.87 -6.28 4.99
CA HIS A 84 3.58 -6.89 3.70
C HIS A 84 2.71 -5.94 2.90
N ILE A 85 3.17 -5.58 1.71
CA ILE A 85 2.48 -4.68 0.80
C ILE A 85 1.99 -5.53 -0.38
N GLY A 86 0.67 -5.69 -0.47
CA GLY A 86 0.01 -6.42 -1.54
C GLY A 86 -0.62 -5.44 -2.54
N VAL A 87 -0.38 -5.66 -3.83
CA VAL A 87 -0.90 -4.82 -4.90
C VAL A 87 -1.55 -5.70 -5.97
N LEU A 88 -2.72 -5.29 -6.45
CA LEU A 88 -3.36 -5.91 -7.61
C LEU A 88 -3.27 -4.96 -8.80
N ILE A 89 -2.55 -5.37 -9.83
CA ILE A 89 -2.37 -4.60 -11.07
C ILE A 89 -3.15 -5.29 -12.19
N ARG A 90 -3.77 -4.51 -13.06
CA ARG A 90 -4.52 -5.01 -14.22
C ARG A 90 -3.91 -4.52 -15.54
N THR A 91 -4.28 -5.17 -16.64
CA THR A 91 -3.98 -4.65 -17.98
C THR A 91 -4.76 -3.36 -18.28
N PRO A 92 -4.17 -2.42 -19.04
CA PRO A 92 -4.81 -1.16 -19.42
C PRO A 92 -6.03 -1.35 -20.34
N ASN A 93 -6.06 -2.45 -21.08
CA ASN A 93 -7.13 -2.82 -22.00
C ASN A 93 -7.64 -4.23 -21.68
N GLU A 94 -8.81 -4.58 -22.21
CA GLU A 94 -9.34 -5.94 -22.21
C GLU A 94 -8.45 -6.82 -23.11
N VAL A 95 -7.92 -7.91 -22.54
CA VAL A 95 -6.99 -8.81 -23.26
C VAL A 95 -7.45 -10.26 -23.22
N LEU A 96 -8.42 -10.58 -22.36
CA LEU A 96 -8.93 -11.94 -22.21
C LEU A 96 -10.07 -12.20 -23.20
N PRO A 97 -10.16 -13.42 -23.77
CA PRO A 97 -11.22 -13.77 -24.73
C PRO A 97 -12.60 -13.75 -24.06
N ASP A 98 -12.67 -14.28 -22.84
CA ASP A 98 -13.88 -14.33 -22.01
C ASP A 98 -13.65 -13.61 -20.69
N GLY A 99 -14.74 -13.14 -20.09
CA GLY A 99 -14.73 -12.56 -18.76
C GLY A 99 -15.12 -13.59 -17.69
N GLY A 100 -14.90 -13.25 -16.44
CA GLY A 100 -15.39 -14.01 -15.29
C GLY A 100 -15.04 -13.29 -14.01
N ALA A 101 -15.87 -13.46 -12.97
CA ALA A 101 -15.46 -13.06 -11.63
C ALA A 101 -14.34 -13.99 -11.17
N VAL A 102 -13.17 -13.43 -10.92
CA VAL A 102 -11.98 -14.15 -10.44
C VAL A 102 -11.58 -13.55 -9.11
N VAL A 103 -11.25 -14.41 -8.14
CA VAL A 103 -10.73 -13.99 -6.85
C VAL A 103 -9.20 -14.04 -6.91
N TYR A 104 -8.57 -12.93 -6.53
CA TYR A 104 -7.12 -12.81 -6.42
C TYR A 104 -6.75 -12.68 -4.94
N PRO A 105 -5.91 -13.58 -4.40
CA PRO A 105 -5.35 -13.39 -3.07
C PRO A 105 -4.31 -12.26 -3.14
N VAL A 106 -4.53 -11.20 -2.36
CA VAL A 106 -3.63 -10.04 -2.24
C VAL A 106 -3.22 -9.95 -0.77
N ASN A 107 -2.05 -10.52 -0.47
CA ASN A 107 -1.65 -10.89 0.89
C ASN A 107 -2.70 -11.83 1.53
N GLU A 108 -3.15 -11.54 2.74
CA GLU A 108 -4.17 -12.31 3.48
C GLU A 108 -5.62 -11.90 3.13
N VAL A 109 -5.81 -11.05 2.10
CA VAL A 109 -7.14 -10.54 1.69
C VAL A 109 -7.51 -11.04 0.29
N ASP A 110 -8.69 -11.65 0.18
CA ASP A 110 -9.26 -12.06 -1.10
C ASP A 110 -9.97 -10.87 -1.80
N VAL A 111 -9.48 -10.51 -2.99
CA VAL A 111 -10.04 -9.44 -3.80
C VAL A 111 -10.83 -10.03 -4.96
N THR A 112 -12.13 -9.78 -5.01
CA THR A 112 -12.99 -10.21 -6.13
C THR A 112 -12.90 -9.21 -7.28
N ALA A 113 -12.36 -9.64 -8.41
CA ALA A 113 -12.25 -8.80 -9.60
C ALA A 113 -13.60 -8.67 -10.34
N PRO A 114 -13.89 -7.48 -10.91
CA PRO A 114 -14.99 -7.30 -11.83
C PRO A 114 -14.88 -8.22 -13.06
N ASN A 115 -16.03 -8.58 -13.62
CA ASN A 115 -16.09 -9.31 -14.88
C ASN A 115 -15.83 -8.35 -16.07
N ASP A 116 -14.55 -8.04 -16.35
CA ASP A 116 -14.15 -6.99 -17.31
C ASP A 116 -13.04 -7.41 -18.30
N ARG A 117 -12.76 -8.71 -18.44
CA ARG A 117 -11.79 -9.27 -19.42
C ARG A 117 -10.36 -8.71 -19.31
N ARG A 118 -10.01 -8.10 -18.18
CA ARG A 118 -8.64 -7.62 -17.91
C ARG A 118 -7.85 -8.70 -17.18
N GLN A 119 -6.63 -8.93 -17.64
CA GLN A 119 -5.69 -9.79 -16.94
C GLN A 119 -5.15 -9.04 -15.73
N ARG A 120 -5.01 -9.73 -14.60
CA ARG A 120 -4.49 -9.16 -13.35
C ARG A 120 -3.34 -9.98 -12.80
N TRP A 121 -2.49 -9.33 -12.02
CA TRP A 121 -1.41 -9.95 -11.29
C TRP A 121 -1.35 -9.41 -9.87
N PRO A 122 -1.45 -10.29 -8.85
CA PRO A 122 -1.12 -9.92 -7.48
C PRO A 122 0.41 -9.85 -7.34
N LEU A 123 0.90 -8.78 -6.72
CA LEU A 123 2.30 -8.59 -6.35
C LEU A 123 2.40 -8.36 -4.85
N THR A 124 3.33 -9.03 -4.20
CA THR A 124 3.62 -8.84 -2.78
C THR A 124 5.06 -8.37 -2.59
N ILE A 125 5.24 -7.34 -1.77
CA ILE A 125 6.53 -6.79 -1.38
C ILE A 125 6.62 -6.84 0.15
N ASN A 126 7.69 -7.44 0.66
CA ASN A 126 7.91 -7.59 2.10
C ASN A 126 8.99 -6.62 2.55
N VAL A 127 8.67 -5.78 3.53
CA VAL A 127 9.58 -4.76 4.05
C VAL A 127 9.78 -4.96 5.54
N ALA A 128 11.03 -5.21 5.94
CA ALA A 128 11.43 -5.27 7.35
C ALA A 128 11.68 -3.85 7.90
N LEU A 129 11.14 -3.54 9.07
CA LEU A 129 11.28 -2.23 9.71
C LEU A 129 12.61 -2.15 10.46
N ARG A 130 13.67 -1.68 9.78
CA ARG A 130 15.04 -1.64 10.32
C ARG A 130 15.24 -0.75 11.55
N ASN A 131 14.39 0.27 11.78
CA ASN A 131 14.41 1.06 13.02
C ASN A 131 13.71 0.37 14.20
N ARG A 132 13.23 -0.87 14.02
CA ARG A 132 12.59 -1.73 15.02
C ARG A 132 13.30 -3.09 15.13
N LEU A 133 14.42 -3.26 14.44
CA LEU A 133 15.26 -4.45 14.49
C LEU A 133 16.57 -4.09 15.24
N PRO A 134 17.10 -4.98 16.09
CA PRO A 134 18.34 -4.74 16.84
C PRO A 134 19.58 -4.62 15.95
#